data_AF-A0A377E2C3-F1
#
_entry.id   AF-A0A377E2C3-F1
#
_cell.length_a   1.000
_cell.length_b   1.000
_cell.length_c   1.000
_cell.angle_alpha   90.00
_cell.angle_beta   90.00
_cell.angle_gamma   90.00
#
_symmetry.space_group_name_H-M   'P 1'
#
loop_
_entity.id
_entity.type
_entity.pdbx_description
1 polymer ?
#
loop_
_entity_poly.entity_id
_entity_poly.type
_entity_poly.pdbx_seq_one_letter_code
_entity_poly.pdbx_strand_id
1 'polypeptide(L)'
;MCVDDPVIRELLPRVGRQTTTYGFSEDADVRVEDYQQIGPQGHFTLLRQDKEPMRVTLNAPGRHNALNAAAAVAVATEEGMTTRLFCGRLKASRGLVAVLISSVNSRWSQ
;
A
#
# COMPACT_ATOMS: atom_id res chain seq x y z
N MET A 1 4.27 -6.54 2.80
CA MET A 1 5.71 -6.51 2.46
C MET A 1 5.87 -6.22 0.97
N CYS A 2 6.87 -5.44 0.55
CA CYS A 2 7.04 -5.10 -0.87
C CYS A 2 7.60 -6.31 -1.64
N VAL A 3 6.84 -6.90 -2.58
CA VAL A 3 7.29 -8.08 -3.35
C VAL A 3 8.20 -7.70 -4.54
N ASP A 4 8.23 -6.43 -4.92
CA ASP A 4 9.13 -5.92 -5.96
C ASP A 4 10.59 -5.83 -5.49
N ASP A 5 10.83 -5.92 -4.18
CA ASP A 5 12.19 -5.98 -3.62
C ASP A 5 12.66 -7.44 -3.56
N PRO A 6 13.74 -7.81 -4.28
CA PRO A 6 14.19 -9.20 -4.36
C PRO A 6 14.64 -9.76 -3.01
N VAL A 7 15.22 -8.92 -2.13
CA VAL A 7 15.64 -9.35 -0.79
C VAL A 7 14.41 -9.67 0.05
N ILE A 8 13.39 -8.82 -0.02
CA ILE A 8 12.12 -9.09 0.67
C ILE A 8 11.48 -10.35 0.14
N ARG A 9 11.48 -10.55 -1.19
CA ARG A 9 10.90 -11.73 -1.83
C ARG A 9 11.56 -13.03 -1.39
N GLU A 10 12.88 -13.05 -1.25
CA GLU A 10 13.63 -14.19 -0.71
C GLU A 10 13.33 -14.47 0.78
N LEU A 11 12.99 -13.44 1.54
CA LEU A 11 12.67 -13.57 2.97
C LEU A 11 11.23 -14.02 3.22
N LEU A 12 10.29 -13.76 2.31
CA LEU A 12 8.86 -14.08 2.47
C LEU A 12 8.60 -15.53 2.93
N PRO A 13 9.21 -16.59 2.34
CA PRO A 13 8.97 -17.97 2.78
C PRO A 13 9.40 -18.26 4.22
N ARG A 14 10.26 -17.42 4.79
CA ARG A 14 10.82 -17.56 6.14
C ARG A 14 9.98 -16.80 7.18
N VAL A 15 8.99 -16.01 6.75
CA VAL A 15 8.09 -15.26 7.63
C VAL A 15 6.97 -16.20 8.08
N GLY A 16 7.03 -16.68 9.32
CA GLY A 16 6.04 -17.60 9.91
C GLY A 16 4.71 -16.94 10.30
N ARG A 17 4.29 -15.85 9.64
CA ARG A 17 3.07 -15.10 9.91
C ARG A 17 2.35 -14.77 8.61
N GLN A 18 1.02 -14.65 8.68
CA GLN A 18 0.24 -14.10 7.56
C GLN A 18 0.80 -12.72 7.19
N THR A 19 1.07 -12.54 5.91
CA THR A 19 1.74 -11.35 5.38
C THR A 19 1.02 -10.92 4.13
N THR A 20 0.44 -9.71 4.12
CA THR A 20 -0.07 -9.09 2.88
C THR A 20 1.06 -8.41 2.14
N THR A 21 1.24 -8.77 0.88
CA THR A 21 2.23 -8.22 -0.04
C THR A 21 1.68 -7.04 -0.84
N TYR A 22 2.55 -6.13 -1.27
CA TYR A 22 2.18 -5.02 -2.14
C TYR A 22 3.28 -4.77 -3.17
N GLY A 23 2.93 -4.24 -4.34
CA GLY A 23 3.90 -4.02 -5.40
C GLY A 23 3.28 -3.75 -6.77
N PHE A 24 4.14 -3.56 -7.77
CA PHE A 24 3.79 -3.58 -9.19
C PHE A 24 3.75 -5.01 -9.74
N SER A 25 4.36 -5.97 -9.05
CA SER A 25 4.38 -7.37 -9.48
C SER A 25 2.97 -7.97 -9.49
N GLU A 26 2.73 -8.88 -10.44
CA GLU A 26 1.42 -9.51 -10.64
C GLU A 26 0.99 -10.39 -9.46
N ASP A 27 1.96 -10.92 -8.72
CA ASP A 27 1.80 -11.77 -7.53
C ASP A 27 1.67 -10.98 -6.21
N ALA A 28 1.52 -9.65 -6.27
CA ALA A 28 1.23 -8.83 -5.10
C ALA A 28 -0.25 -8.92 -4.70
N ASP A 29 -0.54 -9.08 -3.41
CA ASP A 29 -1.91 -9.06 -2.87
C ASP A 29 -2.59 -7.68 -3.04
N VAL A 30 -1.79 -6.62 -2.93
CA VAL A 30 -2.17 -5.24 -3.27
C VAL A 30 -1.30 -4.75 -4.42
N ARG A 31 -1.86 -4.79 -5.64
CA ARG A 31 -1.15 -4.49 -6.88
C ARG A 31 -1.35 -3.05 -7.33
N VAL A 32 -0.27 -2.41 -7.76
CA VAL A 32 -0.26 -1.09 -8.40
C VAL A 32 -0.26 -1.25 -9.92
N GLU A 33 -1.26 -0.69 -10.58
CA GLU A 33 -1.40 -0.69 -12.05
C GLU A 33 -1.54 0.72 -12.62
N ASP A 34 -1.34 0.83 -13.94
CA ASP A 34 -1.56 2.05 -14.71
C ASP A 34 -0.89 3.30 -14.13
N TYR A 35 0.31 3.14 -13.56
CA TYR A 35 1.00 4.27 -12.96
C TYR A 35 1.41 5.30 -14.03
N GLN A 36 0.85 6.50 -13.89
CA GLN A 36 1.14 7.67 -14.70
C GLN A 36 1.50 8.84 -13.80
N GLN A 37 2.52 9.60 -14.17
CA GLN A 37 2.87 10.82 -13.45
C GLN A 37 2.45 12.04 -14.29
N ILE A 38 1.62 12.91 -13.73
CA ILE A 38 1.18 14.16 -14.35
C ILE A 38 1.65 15.31 -13.46
N GLY A 39 2.72 15.98 -13.90
CA GLY A 39 3.38 17.03 -13.12
C GLY A 39 3.86 16.50 -11.75
N PRO A 40 3.44 17.11 -10.62
CA PRO A 40 3.83 16.67 -9.27
C PRO A 40 2.96 15.52 -8.72
N GLN A 41 2.02 15.00 -9.49
CA GLN A 41 1.05 14.00 -9.03
C GLN A 41 1.26 12.64 -9.69
N GLY A 42 1.10 11.58 -8.91
CA GLY A 42 1.02 10.21 -9.39
C GLY A 42 -0.43 9.75 -9.47
N HIS A 43 -0.80 9.13 -10.58
CA HIS A 43 -2.10 8.52 -10.82
C HIS A 43 -1.89 7.03 -11.04
N PHE A 44 -2.66 6.18 -10.38
CA PHE A 44 -2.55 4.72 -10.51
C PHE A 44 -3.81 4.04 -10.01
N THR A 45 -3.95 2.76 -10.32
CA THR A 45 -5.02 1.90 -9.81
C THR A 45 -4.43 0.93 -8.81
N LEU A 46 -5.10 0.75 -7.66
CA LEU A 46 -4.80 -0.32 -6.71
C LEU A 46 -5.81 -1.44 -6.87
N LEU A 47 -5.32 -2.63 -7.18
CA LEU A 47 -6.09 -3.86 -7.17
C LEU A 47 -5.87 -4.59 -5.86
N ARG A 48 -6.94 -5.14 -5.29
CA ARG A 48 -6.93 -5.89 -4.03
C ARG A 48 -7.87 -7.08 -4.20
N GLN A 49 -7.54 -8.19 -3.56
CA GLN A 49 -8.40 -9.37 -3.58
C GLN A 49 -9.82 -9.06 -3.09
N ASP A 50 -10.82 -9.53 -3.84
CA ASP A 50 -12.26 -9.39 -3.53
C ASP A 50 -12.74 -7.94 -3.29
N LYS A 51 -12.07 -6.95 -3.88
CA LYS A 51 -12.46 -5.53 -3.83
C LYS A 51 -12.44 -4.92 -5.22
N GLU A 52 -13.31 -3.93 -5.41
CA GLU A 52 -13.28 -3.09 -6.61
C GLU A 52 -11.94 -2.36 -6.78
N PRO A 53 -11.47 -2.20 -8.03
CA PRO A 53 -10.30 -1.39 -8.35
C PRO A 53 -10.40 0.03 -7.77
N MET A 54 -9.34 0.47 -7.09
CA MET A 54 -9.28 1.80 -6.48
C MET A 54 -8.40 2.72 -7.31
N ARG A 55 -8.98 3.73 -7.95
CA ARG A 55 -8.22 4.81 -8.58
C ARG A 55 -7.65 5.75 -7.52
N VAL A 56 -6.35 5.98 -7.56
CA VAL A 56 -5.62 6.83 -6.61
C VAL A 56 -5.00 7.99 -7.36
N THR A 57 -5.17 9.19 -6.82
CA THR A 57 -4.38 10.38 -7.18
C THR A 57 -3.58 10.80 -5.97
N LEU A 58 -2.26 10.67 -6.09
CA LEU A 58 -1.30 10.93 -5.05
C LEU A 58 -0.61 12.27 -5.32
N ASN A 59 -0.62 13.18 -4.35
CA ASN A 59 0.06 14.47 -4.48
C ASN A 59 1.56 14.37 -4.18
N ALA A 60 2.21 13.36 -4.77
CA ALA A 60 3.63 13.11 -4.72
C ALA A 60 4.07 12.34 -5.97
N PRO A 61 5.19 12.72 -6.62
CA PRO A 61 5.70 12.03 -7.80
C PRO A 61 6.47 10.75 -7.44
N GLY A 62 6.68 9.89 -8.42
CA GLY A 62 7.51 8.69 -8.31
C GLY A 62 6.78 7.41 -7.89
N ARG A 63 7.27 6.28 -8.42
CA ARG A 63 6.76 4.93 -8.16
C ARG A 63 6.90 4.49 -6.71
N HIS A 64 7.96 4.90 -6.01
CA HIS A 64 8.15 4.60 -4.58
C HIS A 64 7.02 5.18 -3.72
N ASN A 65 6.49 6.35 -4.09
CA ASN A 65 5.35 6.95 -3.38
C ASN A 65 4.04 6.19 -3.66
N ALA A 66 3.88 5.63 -4.86
CA ALA A 66 2.79 4.70 -5.15
C ALA A 66 2.90 3.41 -4.32
N LEU A 67 4.11 2.85 -4.16
CA LEU A 67 4.36 1.70 -3.28
C LEU A 67 4.03 2.01 -1.81
N ASN A 68 4.43 3.17 -1.31
CA ASN A 68 4.08 3.61 0.04
C ASN A 68 2.56 3.75 0.23
N ALA A 69 1.85 4.26 -0.79
CA ALA A 69 0.40 4.32 -0.77
C ALA A 69 -0.23 2.92 -0.79
N ALA A 70 0.28 1.99 -1.60
CA ALA A 70 -0.18 0.60 -1.63
C ALA A 70 0.00 -0.08 -0.26
N ALA A 71 1.15 0.13 0.40
CA ALA A 71 1.40 -0.37 1.74
C ALA A 71 0.38 0.15 2.76
N ALA A 72 0.08 1.46 2.73
CA ALA A 72 -0.92 2.06 3.61
C ALA A 72 -2.33 1.51 3.35
N VAL A 73 -2.69 1.31 2.08
CA VAL A 73 -3.98 0.72 1.68
C VAL A 73 -4.09 -0.74 2.10
N ALA A 74 -3.01 -1.52 2.02
CA ALA A 74 -2.98 -2.90 2.48
C ALA A 74 -3.38 -2.98 3.95
N VAL A 75 -2.70 -2.21 4.81
CA VAL A 75 -3.00 -2.15 6.26
C VAL A 75 -4.43 -1.66 6.51
N ALA A 76 -4.87 -0.59 5.84
CA ALA A 76 -6.23 -0.08 6.02
C ALA A 76 -7.32 -1.08 5.58
N THR A 77 -7.03 -1.89 4.56
CA THR A 77 -7.95 -2.92 4.06
C THR A 77 -8.05 -4.09 5.05
N GLU A 78 -6.93 -4.50 5.67
CA GLU A 78 -6.91 -5.52 6.73
C GLU A 78 -7.70 -5.08 7.98
N GLU A 79 -7.61 -3.81 8.37
CA GLU A 79 -8.35 -3.25 9.52
C GLU A 79 -9.83 -2.99 9.22
N GLY A 80 -10.34 -3.36 8.04
CA GLY A 80 -11.74 -3.18 7.66
C GLY A 80 -12.16 -1.72 7.45
N MET A 81 -11.21 -0.78 7.32
CA MET A 81 -11.53 0.61 7.09
C MET A 81 -12.17 0.78 5.70
N THR A 82 -13.35 1.41 5.67
CA THR A 82 -14.09 1.57 4.41
C THR A 82 -13.33 2.51 3.46
N THR A 83 -13.14 2.04 2.23
CA THR A 83 -12.41 2.69 1.11
C THR A 83 -12.80 4.14 0.83
N ARG A 84 -13.99 4.58 1.25
CA ARG A 84 -14.48 5.96 1.10
C ARG A 84 -13.54 7.01 1.69
N LEU A 85 -12.77 6.68 2.73
CA LEU A 85 -11.79 7.59 3.34
C LEU A 85 -10.58 7.88 2.43
N PHE A 86 -10.25 6.96 1.51
CA PHE A 86 -9.06 7.05 0.65
C PHE A 86 -9.30 7.80 -0.67
N CYS A 87 -10.56 7.92 -1.10
CA CYS A 87 -10.95 8.59 -2.35
C CYS A 87 -10.71 10.12 -2.29
N GLY A 88 -10.53 10.67 -1.09
CA GLY A 88 -10.18 12.07 -0.86
C GLY A 88 -8.68 12.27 -0.71
N ARG A 89 -7.96 12.43 -1.82
CA ARG A 89 -6.64 13.09 -1.89
C ARG A 89 -5.67 12.66 -0.78
N LEU A 90 -5.00 11.51 -0.95
CA LEU A 90 -3.88 11.15 -0.07
C LEU A 90 -2.78 12.21 -0.16
N LYS A 91 -2.66 13.03 0.89
CA LYS A 91 -1.42 13.73 1.19
C LYS A 91 -0.54 12.73 1.92
N ALA A 92 0.28 11.99 1.18
CA ALA A 92 1.36 11.22 1.77
C ALA A 92 2.38 12.19 2.39
N SER A 93 2.10 12.69 3.59
CA SER A 93 3.15 13.19 4.45
C SER A 93 3.85 11.98 5.06
N ARG A 94 5.17 12.10 5.27
CA ARG A 94 6.03 11.10 5.95
C ARG A 94 5.44 10.52 7.26
N GLY A 95 4.43 11.18 7.84
CA GLY A 95 3.75 10.76 9.07
C GLY A 95 2.66 9.69 8.90
N LEU A 96 2.01 9.53 7.75
CA LEU A 96 0.85 8.61 7.63
C LEU A 96 1.29 7.13 7.67
N VAL A 97 2.49 6.83 7.14
CA VAL A 97 3.15 5.53 7.30
C VAL A 97 3.52 5.29 8.78
N ALA A 98 3.96 6.32 9.51
CA ALA A 98 4.29 6.19 10.93
C ALA A 98 3.04 6.05 11.83
N VAL A 99 1.94 6.74 11.51
CA VAL A 99 0.67 6.62 12.25
C VAL A 99 0.10 5.21 12.14
N LEU A 100 0.08 4.63 10.93
CA LEU A 100 -0.41 3.26 10.73
C LEU A 100 0.50 2.22 11.42
N ILE A 101 1.83 2.36 11.34
CA ILE A 101 2.76 1.47 12.06
C ILE A 101 2.57 1.59 13.59
N SER A 102 2.33 2.79 14.13
CA SER A 102 2.12 3.00 15.57
C SER A 102 0.80 2.42 16.09
N SER A 103 -0.31 2.54 15.33
CA SER A 103 -1.60 1.93 15.70
C SER A 103 -1.54 0.41 15.65
N VAL A 104 -0.83 -0.17 14.67
CA VAL A 104 -0.59 -1.61 14.60
C VAL A 104 0.27 -2.05 15.81
N ASN A 105 1.39 -1.39 16.09
CA ASN A 105 2.30 -1.80 17.17
C ASN A 105 1.68 -1.71 18.58
N SER A 106 0.73 -0.79 18.81
CA SER A 106 -0.01 -0.68 20.08
C SER A 106 -0.98 -1.84 20.35
N ARG A 107 -1.34 -2.62 19.32
CA ARG A 107 -2.32 -3.73 19.42
C ARG A 107 -1.68 -5.11 19.59
N TRP A 108 -0.36 -5.23 19.38
CA TRP A 108 0.41 -6.48 19.54
C TRP A 108 1.14 -6.60 20.89
N SER A 109 0.74 -5.79 21.88
CA SER A 109 1.30 -5.82 23.24
C SER A 109 0.23 -6.07 24.32
N GLN A 110 -0.93 -6.61 23.95
CA GLN A 110 -1.97 -7.16 24.82
C GLN A 110 -2.27 -8.59 24.40
#